data_AF-T1D8N4-F1
#
_entry.id   AF-T1D8N4-F1
#
_cell.length_a   1.000
_cell.length_b   1.000
_cell.length_c   1.000
_cell.angle_alpha   90.00
_cell.angle_beta   90.00
_cell.angle_gamma   90.00
#
_symmetry.space_group_name_H-M   'P 1'
#
loop_
_entity.id
_entity.type
_entity.pdbx_description
1 polymer ?
#
loop_
_entity_poly.entity_id
_entity_poly.type
_entity_poly.pdbx_seq_one_letter_code
_entity_poly.pdbx_strand_id
1 'polypeptide(L)'
;KVGLRTVVMDVPSQDVISKDNVSVKVSAVVYFRVIDPKLAIIAVEDYLNAINQLSQTTLRSVLGQHDLDEMLSSRNQLNSDIQGILDEHTDAWGIKVGNVEIKRVDLDESMIRAIARQAEAERERRAKVIYADGELQASGKFTEAARILSALPEAMQLRYLQTLSQIAGDRTSTIVFPFPLDMFREFQKKGSIGDEEKITPAHPKP
;
A
#
# COMPACT_ATOMS: atom_id res chain seq x y z
N LYS A 1 8.30 -9.15 -50.72
CA LYS A 1 7.91 -7.76 -50.38
C LYS A 1 7.99 -7.62 -48.87
N VAL A 2 8.77 -6.66 -48.35
CA VAL A 2 8.93 -6.44 -46.90
C VAL A 2 8.04 -5.28 -46.48
N GLY A 3 7.26 -5.46 -45.41
CA GLY A 3 6.42 -4.39 -44.85
C GLY A 3 7.22 -3.48 -43.94
N LEU A 4 7.08 -2.16 -44.11
CA LEU A 4 7.72 -1.14 -43.27
C LEU A 4 6.90 -0.77 -42.02
N ARG A 5 5.76 -1.45 -41.83
CA ARG A 5 4.87 -1.22 -40.68
C ARG A 5 5.45 -1.88 -39.44
N THR A 6 5.05 -1.38 -38.27
CA THR A 6 5.33 -2.06 -37.00
C THR A 6 4.71 -3.44 -37.02
N VAL A 7 5.56 -4.45 -36.82
CA VAL A 7 5.19 -5.84 -36.64
C VAL A 7 5.25 -6.14 -35.15
N VAL A 8 4.26 -6.91 -34.70
CA VAL A 8 4.18 -7.41 -33.33
C VAL A 8 4.60 -8.87 -33.35
N MET A 9 5.55 -9.24 -32.51
CA MET A 9 6.01 -10.62 -32.37
C MET A 9 5.92 -11.05 -30.91
N ASP A 10 5.17 -12.13 -30.67
CA ASP A 10 5.14 -12.79 -29.38
C ASP A 10 6.41 -13.63 -29.18
N VAL A 11 7.07 -13.44 -28.05
CA VAL A 11 8.22 -14.26 -27.63
C VAL A 11 7.68 -15.38 -26.73
N PRO A 12 7.98 -16.66 -27.03
CA PRO A 12 7.48 -17.78 -26.25
C PRO A 12 8.01 -17.74 -24.81
N SER A 13 7.23 -18.26 -23.87
CA SER A 13 7.60 -18.31 -22.46
C SER A 13 8.96 -18.98 -22.25
N GLN A 14 9.82 -18.33 -21.46
CA GLN A 14 11.14 -18.83 -21.08
C GLN A 14 11.16 -19.17 -19.60
N ASP A 15 11.75 -20.32 -19.26
CA ASP A 15 12.14 -20.66 -17.89
C ASP A 15 13.42 -19.89 -17.54
N VAL A 16 13.34 -19.06 -16.50
CA VAL A 16 14.45 -18.24 -16.00
C VAL A 16 14.54 -18.38 -14.49
N ILE A 17 15.76 -18.39 -13.97
CA ILE A 17 16.03 -18.28 -12.54
C ILE A 17 16.48 -16.84 -12.29
N SER A 18 15.73 -16.11 -11.46
CA SER A 18 16.08 -14.75 -11.06
C SER A 18 17.29 -14.73 -10.13
N LYS A 19 17.82 -13.52 -9.87
CA LYS A 19 18.99 -13.34 -8.99
C LYS A 19 18.73 -13.75 -7.54
N ASP A 20 17.49 -13.66 -7.07
CA ASP A 20 17.01 -14.17 -5.79
C ASP A 20 16.69 -15.68 -5.79
N ASN A 21 17.13 -16.40 -6.82
CA ASN A 21 17.04 -17.85 -6.95
C ASN A 21 15.58 -18.36 -6.99
N VAL A 22 14.69 -17.59 -7.62
CA VAL A 22 13.30 -17.97 -7.86
C VAL A 22 13.12 -18.39 -9.32
N SER A 23 12.53 -19.56 -9.53
CA SER A 23 12.17 -20.03 -10.87
C SER A 23 10.90 -19.33 -11.35
N VAL A 24 10.97 -18.66 -12.50
CA VAL A 24 9.85 -17.95 -13.11
C VAL A 24 9.73 -18.28 -14.60
N LYS A 25 8.49 -18.26 -15.09
CA LYS A 25 8.18 -18.37 -16.51
C LYS A 25 7.79 -17.01 -17.06
N VAL A 26 8.60 -16.46 -17.95
CA VAL A 26 8.38 -15.10 -18.47
C VAL A 26 8.12 -15.13 -19.97
N SER A 27 7.08 -14.42 -20.40
CA SER A 27 6.78 -14.17 -21.81
C SER A 27 6.75 -12.68 -22.10
N ALA A 28 7.07 -12.29 -23.33
CA ALA A 28 7.12 -10.89 -23.74
C ALA A 28 6.61 -10.71 -25.17
N VAL A 29 6.35 -9.46 -25.53
CA VAL A 29 5.98 -9.03 -26.88
C VAL A 29 6.98 -7.99 -27.34
N VAL A 30 7.48 -8.14 -28.56
CA VAL A 30 8.42 -7.21 -29.18
C VAL A 30 7.73 -6.50 -30.35
N TYR A 31 7.79 -5.18 -30.34
CA TYR A 31 7.31 -4.32 -31.41
C TYR A 31 8.52 -3.82 -32.19
N PHE A 32 8.63 -4.20 -33.45
CA PHE A 32 9.74 -3.77 -34.30
C PHE A 32 9.26 -3.39 -35.69
N ARG A 33 10.10 -2.66 -36.44
CA ARG A 33 9.84 -2.34 -37.85
C ARG A 33 11.13 -2.43 -38.65
N VAL A 34 11.01 -2.87 -39.89
CA VAL A 34 12.15 -2.86 -40.82
C VAL A 34 12.36 -1.43 -41.32
N ILE A 35 13.56 -0.89 -41.11
CA ILE A 35 13.96 0.43 -41.64
C ILE A 35 14.66 0.25 -42.98
N ASP A 36 15.60 -0.71 -43.08
CA ASP A 36 16.31 -1.03 -44.31
C ASP A 36 15.99 -2.46 -44.77
N PRO A 37 15.07 -2.64 -45.73
CA PRO A 37 14.74 -3.95 -46.29
C PRO A 37 15.90 -4.65 -47.00
N LYS A 38 16.89 -3.91 -47.51
CA LYS A 38 18.04 -4.53 -48.19
C LYS A 38 18.94 -5.18 -47.15
N LEU A 39 19.24 -4.45 -46.07
CA LEU A 39 20.06 -4.95 -44.98
C LEU A 39 19.39 -6.14 -44.29
N ALA A 40 18.08 -6.08 -44.07
CA ALA A 40 17.30 -7.16 -43.45
C ALA A 40 17.28 -8.48 -44.25
N ILE A 41 17.44 -8.41 -45.58
CA ILE A 41 17.50 -9.61 -46.45
C ILE A 41 18.94 -10.13 -46.60
N ILE A 42 19.93 -9.24 -46.58
CA ILE A 42 21.33 -9.62 -46.82
C ILE A 42 22.02 -10.09 -45.53
N ALA A 43 21.73 -9.45 -44.40
CA ALA A 43 22.44 -9.70 -43.14
C ALA A 43 22.01 -11.02 -42.47
N VAL A 44 20.77 -11.46 -42.68
CA VAL A 44 20.20 -12.65 -42.03
C VAL A 44 19.25 -13.37 -42.99
N GLU A 45 19.32 -14.70 -43.05
CA GLU A 45 18.44 -15.54 -43.87
C GLU A 45 16.96 -15.40 -43.48
N ASP A 46 16.67 -15.50 -42.17
CA ASP A 46 15.35 -15.26 -41.59
C ASP A 46 15.45 -14.33 -40.36
N TYR A 47 15.20 -13.04 -40.59
CA TYR A 47 15.26 -12.03 -39.55
C TYR A 47 14.19 -12.22 -38.46
N LEU A 48 13.03 -12.81 -38.76
CA LEU A 48 11.98 -13.03 -37.75
C LEU A 48 12.45 -14.06 -36.73
N ASN A 49 13.00 -15.17 -37.22
CA ASN A 49 13.55 -16.20 -36.37
C ASN A 49 14.78 -15.71 -35.59
N ALA A 50 15.66 -14.93 -36.21
CA ALA A 50 16.82 -14.35 -35.53
C ALA A 50 16.41 -13.39 -34.40
N ILE A 51 15.45 -12.48 -34.63
CA ILE A 51 14.93 -11.59 -33.57
C ILE A 51 14.27 -12.40 -32.47
N ASN A 52 13.51 -13.45 -32.80
CA ASN A 52 12.88 -14.30 -31.80
C ASN A 52 13.92 -14.98 -30.89
N GLN A 53 14.97 -15.56 -31.46
CA GLN A 53 16.05 -16.19 -30.70
C GLN A 53 16.85 -15.17 -29.86
N LEU A 54 17.16 -14.02 -30.45
CA LEU A 54 17.83 -12.92 -29.76
C LEU A 54 16.97 -12.43 -28.58
N SER A 55 15.67 -12.23 -28.79
CA SER A 55 14.72 -11.82 -27.74
C SER A 55 14.67 -12.83 -26.59
N GLN A 56 14.65 -14.12 -26.89
CA GLN A 56 14.67 -15.17 -25.84
C GLN A 56 15.98 -15.15 -25.03
N THR A 57 17.12 -14.96 -25.71
CA THR A 57 18.43 -14.92 -25.07
C THR A 57 18.59 -13.67 -24.21
N THR A 58 18.17 -12.50 -24.73
CA THR A 58 18.18 -11.24 -23.99
C THR A 58 17.24 -11.27 -22.80
N LEU A 59 16.01 -11.77 -22.95
CA LEU A 59 15.08 -11.95 -21.84
C LEU A 59 15.70 -12.81 -20.74
N ARG A 60 16.27 -13.97 -21.10
CA ARG A 60 16.91 -14.86 -20.11
C ARG A 60 18.08 -14.17 -19.39
N SER A 61 18.92 -13.45 -20.12
CA SER A 61 20.10 -12.78 -19.57
C SER A 61 19.74 -11.63 -18.63
N VAL A 62 18.86 -10.72 -19.08
CA VAL A 62 18.44 -9.55 -18.30
C VAL A 62 17.66 -9.99 -17.08
N LEU A 63 16.63 -10.83 -17.27
CA LEU A 63 15.81 -11.31 -16.15
C LEU A 63 16.64 -12.12 -15.13
N GLY A 64 17.67 -12.85 -15.56
CA GLY A 64 18.57 -13.56 -14.63
C GLY A 64 19.40 -12.63 -13.73
N GLN A 65 19.59 -11.37 -14.11
CA GLN A 65 20.36 -10.38 -13.34
C GLN A 65 19.49 -9.55 -12.39
N HIS A 66 18.16 -9.62 -12.55
CA HIS A 66 17.20 -8.88 -11.75
C HIS A 66 16.52 -9.77 -10.70
N ASP A 67 16.07 -9.14 -9.62
CA ASP A 67 15.31 -9.81 -8.56
C ASP A 67 13.83 -9.94 -8.97
N LEU A 68 13.10 -10.90 -8.39
CA LEU A 68 11.68 -11.08 -8.68
C LEU A 68 10.85 -9.81 -8.42
N ASP A 69 11.16 -9.08 -7.34
CA ASP A 69 10.42 -7.87 -6.99
C ASP A 69 10.57 -6.77 -8.06
N GLU A 70 11.74 -6.65 -8.69
CA GLU A 70 11.98 -5.71 -9.79
C GLU A 70 11.17 -6.10 -11.03
N MET A 71 11.05 -7.40 -11.33
CA MET A 71 10.21 -7.90 -12.43
C MET A 71 8.71 -7.61 -12.23
N LEU A 72 8.26 -7.54 -10.98
CA LEU A 72 6.86 -7.28 -10.63
C LEU A 72 6.57 -5.79 -10.49
N SER A 73 7.44 -5.02 -9.85
CA SER A 73 7.23 -3.62 -9.51
C SER A 73 7.73 -2.64 -10.57
N SER A 74 8.86 -2.96 -11.22
CA SER A 74 9.66 -2.02 -12.02
C SER A 74 9.72 -2.41 -13.50
N ARG A 75 8.57 -2.86 -14.05
CA ARG A 75 8.47 -3.35 -15.43
C ARG A 75 8.93 -2.34 -16.48
N ASN A 76 8.70 -1.05 -16.26
CA ASN A 76 9.11 -0.01 -17.21
C ASN A 76 10.63 0.06 -17.39
N GLN A 77 11.38 -0.12 -16.30
CA GLN A 77 12.85 -0.12 -16.35
C GLN A 77 13.35 -1.33 -17.12
N LEU A 78 12.87 -2.53 -16.76
CA LEU A 78 13.23 -3.77 -17.47
C LEU A 78 12.88 -3.72 -18.96
N ASN A 79 11.70 -3.19 -19.30
CA ASN A 79 11.27 -3.04 -20.69
C ASN A 79 12.25 -2.15 -21.47
N SER A 80 12.71 -1.04 -20.88
CA SER A 80 13.70 -0.13 -21.48
C SER A 80 15.06 -0.81 -21.64
N ASP A 81 15.50 -1.56 -20.64
CA ASP A 81 16.81 -2.24 -20.67
C ASP A 81 16.84 -3.33 -21.74
N ILE A 82 15.77 -4.15 -21.83
CA ILE A 82 15.62 -5.17 -22.87
C ILE A 82 15.51 -4.52 -24.26
N GLN A 83 14.73 -3.44 -24.38
CA GLN A 83 14.61 -2.70 -25.63
C GLN A 83 15.97 -2.21 -26.11
N GLY A 84 16.76 -1.57 -25.24
CA GLY A 84 18.07 -1.02 -25.60
C GLY A 84 19.02 -2.09 -26.13
N ILE A 85 19.10 -3.23 -25.45
CA ILE A 85 19.96 -4.35 -25.87
C ILE A 85 19.48 -4.94 -27.20
N LEU A 86 18.17 -5.15 -27.37
CA LEU A 86 17.64 -5.69 -28.62
C LEU A 86 17.88 -4.74 -29.79
N ASP A 87 17.59 -3.46 -29.59
CA ASP A 87 17.74 -2.44 -30.62
C ASP A 87 19.20 -2.35 -31.13
N GLU A 88 20.17 -2.32 -30.22
CA GLU A 88 21.61 -2.29 -30.54
C GLU A 88 22.02 -3.48 -31.44
N HIS A 89 21.57 -4.69 -31.11
CA HIS A 89 21.90 -5.88 -31.89
C HIS A 89 21.12 -5.94 -33.22
N THR A 90 19.86 -5.49 -33.24
CA THR A 90 19.00 -5.55 -34.45
C THR A 90 19.30 -4.45 -35.47
N ASP A 91 19.98 -3.37 -35.06
CA ASP A 91 20.41 -2.29 -35.97
C ASP A 91 21.34 -2.84 -37.08
N ALA A 92 22.16 -3.84 -36.78
CA ALA A 92 23.01 -4.54 -37.77
C ALA A 92 22.20 -5.26 -38.87
N TRP A 93 20.93 -5.57 -38.60
CA TRP A 93 20.00 -6.19 -39.54
C TRP A 93 19.07 -5.17 -40.20
N GLY A 94 19.20 -3.88 -39.89
CA GLY A 94 18.35 -2.82 -40.46
C GLY A 94 16.94 -2.81 -39.86
N ILE A 95 16.80 -3.31 -38.63
CA ILE A 95 15.53 -3.46 -37.92
C ILE A 95 15.60 -2.63 -36.65
N LYS A 96 14.54 -1.84 -36.42
CA LYS A 96 14.41 -0.99 -35.25
C LYS A 96 13.41 -1.58 -34.27
N VAL A 97 13.82 -1.75 -33.02
CA VAL A 97 12.93 -2.19 -31.95
C VAL A 97 12.29 -0.97 -31.30
N GLY A 98 10.98 -0.84 -31.46
CA GLY A 98 10.22 0.31 -30.96
C GLY A 98 9.85 0.17 -29.49
N ASN A 99 9.37 -1.00 -29.08
CA ASN A 99 9.00 -1.25 -27.69
C ASN A 99 9.10 -2.75 -27.37
N VAL A 100 9.33 -3.05 -26.09
CA VAL A 100 9.30 -4.42 -25.56
C VAL A 100 8.42 -4.43 -24.32
N GLU A 101 7.50 -5.36 -24.24
CA GLU A 101 6.59 -5.48 -23.10
C GLU A 101 6.59 -6.89 -22.54
N ILE A 102 6.90 -7.02 -21.26
CA ILE A 102 6.71 -8.28 -20.53
C ILE A 102 5.21 -8.56 -20.41
N LYS A 103 4.77 -9.64 -21.04
CA LYS A 103 3.36 -10.05 -21.15
C LYS A 103 2.87 -10.73 -19.88
N ARG A 104 3.62 -11.73 -19.41
CA ARG A 104 3.30 -12.52 -18.20
C ARG A 104 4.55 -12.99 -17.49
N VAL A 105 4.48 -13.04 -16.16
CA VAL A 105 5.45 -13.65 -15.25
C VAL A 105 4.67 -14.64 -14.42
N ASP A 106 4.81 -15.93 -14.73
CA ASP A 106 4.15 -17.02 -14.03
C ASP A 106 5.13 -17.59 -12.98
N LEU A 107 4.63 -17.75 -11.75
CA LEU A 107 5.35 -18.22 -10.57
C LEU A 107 4.75 -19.55 -10.11
N ASP A 108 5.54 -20.37 -9.42
CA ASP A 108 5.02 -21.57 -8.76
C ASP A 108 4.00 -21.20 -7.65
N GLU A 109 2.94 -21.99 -7.54
CA GLU A 109 1.83 -21.73 -6.63
C GLU A 109 2.27 -21.67 -5.15
N SER A 110 3.29 -22.45 -4.78
CA SER A 110 3.91 -22.42 -3.45
C SER A 110 4.52 -21.06 -3.14
N MET A 111 5.22 -20.46 -4.11
CA MET A 111 5.88 -19.16 -3.98
C MET A 111 4.84 -18.03 -3.91
N ILE A 112 3.80 -18.09 -4.75
CA ILE A 112 2.69 -17.12 -4.72
C ILE A 112 2.07 -17.07 -3.32
N ARG A 113 1.80 -18.23 -2.71
CA ARG A 113 1.26 -18.30 -1.34
C ARG A 113 2.22 -17.77 -0.27
N ALA A 114 3.53 -17.90 -0.46
CA ALA A 114 4.52 -17.37 0.46
C ALA A 114 4.59 -15.84 0.37
N ILE A 115 4.65 -15.28 -0.85
CA ILE A 115 4.64 -13.83 -1.10
C ILE A 115 3.35 -13.22 -0.59
N ALA A 116 2.20 -13.85 -0.83
CA ALA A 116 0.90 -13.36 -0.35
C ALA A 116 0.87 -13.24 1.17
N ARG A 117 1.33 -14.27 1.90
CA ARG A 117 1.41 -14.26 3.37
C ARG A 117 2.39 -13.19 3.88
N GLN A 118 3.54 -13.04 3.24
CA GLN A 118 4.52 -12.01 3.60
C GLN A 118 3.96 -10.60 3.37
N ALA A 119 3.30 -10.37 2.23
CA ALA A 119 2.70 -9.10 1.88
C ALA A 119 1.55 -8.73 2.82
N GLU A 120 0.74 -9.71 3.24
CA GLU A 120 -0.32 -9.51 4.23
C GLU A 120 0.25 -9.14 5.60
N ALA A 121 1.28 -9.85 6.08
CA ALA A 121 1.93 -9.55 7.35
C ALA A 121 2.58 -8.16 7.35
N GLU A 122 3.27 -7.76 6.28
CA GLU A 122 3.87 -6.42 6.19
C GLU A 122 2.80 -5.33 6.06
N ARG A 123 1.70 -5.59 5.36
CA ARG A 123 0.55 -4.66 5.32
C ARG A 123 -0.06 -4.46 6.69
N GLU A 124 -0.27 -5.53 7.44
CA GLU A 124 -0.82 -5.45 8.80
C GLU A 124 0.13 -4.71 9.74
N ARG A 125 1.45 -4.99 9.65
CA ARG A 125 2.47 -4.27 10.41
C ARG A 125 2.46 -2.78 10.10
N ARG A 126 2.46 -2.40 8.81
CA ARG A 126 2.40 -1.00 8.38
C ARG A 126 1.11 -0.32 8.84
N ALA A 127 -0.02 -1.00 8.74
CA ALA A 127 -1.30 -0.47 9.22
C ALA A 127 -1.26 -0.16 10.73
N LYS A 128 -0.69 -1.07 11.55
CA LYS A 128 -0.53 -0.83 12.99
C LYS A 128 0.35 0.37 13.31
N VAL A 129 1.47 0.54 12.60
CA VAL A 129 2.36 1.70 12.78
C VAL A 129 1.64 2.99 12.43
N ILE A 130 0.97 3.04 11.26
CA ILE A 130 0.22 4.21 10.82
C ILE A 130 -0.90 4.55 11.82
N TYR A 131 -1.59 3.54 12.34
CA TYR A 131 -2.63 3.73 13.35
C TYR A 131 -2.06 4.31 14.65
N ALA A 132 -0.98 3.74 15.18
CA ALA A 132 -0.33 4.21 16.39
C ALA A 132 0.21 5.65 16.24
N ASP A 133 0.82 5.97 15.10
CA ASP A 133 1.29 7.33 14.81
C ASP A 133 0.12 8.31 14.70
N GLY A 134 -0.98 7.89 14.06
CA GLY A 134 -2.21 8.68 13.98
C GLY A 134 -2.82 8.95 15.37
N GLU A 135 -2.83 7.95 16.25
CA GLU A 135 -3.33 8.07 17.62
C GLU A 135 -2.46 9.00 18.47
N LEU A 136 -1.13 8.94 18.32
CA LEU A 136 -0.20 9.84 18.98
C LEU A 136 -0.41 11.30 18.52
N GLN A 137 -0.52 11.52 17.21
CA GLN A 137 -0.78 12.84 16.64
C GLN A 137 -2.13 13.41 17.12
N ALA A 138 -3.17 12.57 17.16
CA ALA A 138 -4.48 12.97 17.67
C ALA A 138 -4.40 13.34 19.16
N SER A 139 -3.75 12.53 19.98
CA SER A 139 -3.56 12.76 21.42
C SER A 139 -2.81 14.06 21.71
N GLY A 140 -1.79 14.38 20.91
CA GLY A 140 -1.08 15.66 20.98
C GLY A 140 -2.00 16.85 20.75
N LYS A 141 -2.79 16.81 19.66
CA LYS A 141 -3.78 17.87 19.35
C LYS A 141 -4.86 17.98 20.43
N PHE A 142 -5.32 16.88 20.99
CA PHE A 142 -6.28 16.90 22.10
C PHE A 142 -5.69 17.55 23.35
N THR A 143 -4.44 17.27 23.68
CA THR A 143 -3.75 17.86 24.83
C THR A 143 -3.58 19.37 24.65
N GLU A 144 -3.21 19.81 23.45
CA GLU A 144 -3.10 21.23 23.11
C GLU A 144 -4.46 21.93 23.19
N ALA A 145 -5.51 21.34 22.61
CA ALA A 145 -6.87 21.84 22.71
C ALA A 145 -7.34 21.94 24.18
N ALA A 146 -7.05 20.92 25.00
CA ALA A 146 -7.40 20.93 26.42
C ALA A 146 -6.69 22.05 27.19
N ARG A 147 -5.41 22.33 26.89
CA ARG A 147 -4.65 23.42 27.50
C ARG A 147 -5.23 24.79 27.12
N ILE A 148 -5.62 24.98 25.86
CA ILE A 148 -6.25 26.22 25.40
C ILE A 148 -7.60 26.41 26.08
N LEU A 149 -8.41 25.34 26.15
CA LEU A 149 -9.73 25.37 26.79
C LEU A 149 -9.63 25.61 28.30
N SER A 150 -8.62 25.05 29.00
CA SER A 150 -8.45 25.26 30.44
C SER A 150 -8.00 26.68 30.79
N ALA A 151 -7.36 27.38 29.87
CA ALA A 151 -6.97 28.78 30.06
C ALA A 151 -8.14 29.77 29.95
N LEU A 152 -9.26 29.38 29.31
CA LEU A 152 -10.40 30.25 29.03
C LEU A 152 -11.70 29.62 29.56
N PRO A 153 -12.19 29.98 30.76
CA PRO A 153 -13.40 29.42 31.35
C PRO A 153 -14.65 29.52 30.46
N GLU A 154 -14.75 30.59 29.67
CA GLU A 154 -15.86 30.82 28.73
C GLU A 154 -15.83 29.82 27.55
N ALA A 155 -14.64 29.38 27.13
CA ALA A 155 -14.48 28.41 26.04
C ALA A 155 -14.98 27.01 26.43
N MET A 156 -14.81 26.63 27.70
CA MET A 156 -15.35 25.37 28.24
C MET A 156 -16.88 25.36 28.29
N GLN A 157 -17.51 26.49 28.61
CA GLN A 157 -18.97 26.62 28.55
C GLN A 157 -19.50 26.51 27.11
N LEU A 158 -18.85 27.15 26.14
CA LEU A 158 -19.22 27.02 24.73
C LEU A 158 -19.06 25.58 24.23
N ARG A 159 -17.95 24.91 24.60
CA ARG A 159 -17.72 23.49 24.32
C ARG A 159 -18.84 22.62 24.91
N TYR A 160 -19.25 22.88 26.15
CA TYR A 160 -20.36 22.19 26.81
C TYR A 160 -21.69 22.37 26.06
N LEU A 161 -22.04 23.60 25.68
CA LEU A 161 -23.24 23.89 24.89
C LEU A 161 -23.20 23.24 23.50
N GLN A 162 -22.02 23.22 22.84
CA GLN A 162 -21.83 22.53 21.56
C GLN A 162 -22.03 21.02 21.70
N THR A 163 -21.45 20.38 22.73
CA THR A 163 -21.67 18.95 22.99
C THR A 163 -23.13 18.63 23.29
N LEU A 164 -23.83 19.50 24.03
CA LEU A 164 -25.26 19.34 24.28
C LEU A 164 -26.08 19.46 22.98
N SER A 165 -25.76 20.42 22.11
CA SER A 165 -26.44 20.55 20.83
C SER A 165 -26.20 19.37 19.90
N GLN A 166 -25.00 18.78 19.94
CA GLN A 166 -24.66 17.61 19.13
C GLN A 166 -25.40 16.36 19.62
N ILE A 167 -25.44 16.15 20.93
CA ILE A 167 -26.18 15.04 21.56
C ILE A 167 -27.70 15.20 21.36
N ALA A 168 -28.23 16.42 21.41
CA ALA A 168 -29.64 16.69 21.15
C ALA A 168 -30.04 16.50 19.67
N GLY A 169 -29.08 16.60 18.75
CA GLY A 169 -29.27 16.34 17.32
C GLY A 169 -29.28 14.86 16.95
N ASP A 170 -28.46 14.05 17.63
CA ASP A 170 -28.47 12.59 17.50
C ASP A 170 -29.67 12.02 18.27
N ARG A 171 -30.64 11.44 17.54
CA ARG A 171 -31.91 10.91 18.08
C ARG A 171 -31.72 9.62 18.92
N THR A 172 -30.89 9.63 19.95
CA THR A 172 -30.64 8.51 20.88
C THR A 172 -31.40 8.74 22.20
N SER A 173 -32.28 7.82 22.58
CA SER A 173 -33.24 7.97 23.70
C SER A 173 -32.63 7.87 25.11
N THR A 174 -31.31 7.88 25.25
CA THR A 174 -30.61 7.74 26.53
C THR A 174 -29.60 8.88 26.66
N ILE A 175 -30.02 9.97 27.30
CA ILE A 175 -29.18 11.14 27.55
C ILE A 175 -28.35 10.88 28.81
N VAL A 176 -27.07 10.57 28.64
CA VAL A 176 -26.11 10.44 29.73
C VAL A 176 -25.52 11.82 30.02
N PHE A 177 -25.90 12.42 31.15
CA PHE A 177 -25.40 13.73 31.57
C PHE A 177 -24.11 13.60 32.39
N PRO A 178 -22.95 14.05 31.89
CA PRO A 178 -21.76 14.20 32.73
C PRO A 178 -21.88 15.48 33.57
N PHE A 179 -22.18 15.33 34.87
CA PHE A 179 -22.21 16.45 35.80
C PHE A 179 -20.82 16.71 36.43
N PRO A 180 -20.36 17.97 36.51
CA PRO A 180 -19.10 18.31 37.20
C PRO A 180 -19.16 17.96 38.69
N LEU A 181 -18.10 17.30 39.20
CA LEU A 181 -18.00 16.89 40.61
C LEU A 181 -18.07 18.08 41.60
N ASP A 182 -17.70 19.28 41.15
CA ASP A 182 -17.69 20.48 41.99
C ASP A 182 -19.09 20.90 42.44
N MET A 183 -20.10 20.73 41.58
CA MET A 183 -21.51 21.00 41.94
C MET A 183 -22.05 20.00 42.98
N PHE A 184 -21.51 18.79 43.02
CA PHE A 184 -21.92 17.76 43.99
C PHE A 184 -21.45 18.11 45.42
N ARG A 185 -20.25 18.70 45.54
CA ARG A 185 -19.70 19.15 46.83
C ARG A 185 -20.54 20.26 47.46
N GLU A 186 -21.11 21.14 46.64
CA GLU A 186 -22.00 22.22 47.08
C GLU A 186 -23.37 21.71 47.58
N PHE A 187 -23.88 20.63 47.00
CA PHE A 187 -25.10 19.97 47.49
C PHE A 187 -24.89 19.26 48.83
N GLN A 188 -23.73 18.62 49.04
CA GLN A 188 -23.44 17.89 50.28
C GLN A 188 -23.19 18.84 51.47
N LYS A 189 -22.60 20.02 51.22
CA LYS A 189 -22.34 21.04 52.25
C LYS A 189 -23.63 21.64 52.85
N LYS A 190 -24.77 21.49 52.17
CA LYS A 190 -26.08 22.00 52.60
C LYS A 190 -26.90 20.99 53.44
N GLY A 191 -26.45 19.74 53.56
CA GLY A 191 -27.20 18.64 54.22
C GLY A 191 -26.71 18.23 55.62
N SER A 192 -25.78 18.98 56.24
CA SER A 192 -25.11 18.59 57.50
C SER A 192 -25.48 19.48 58.71
N ILE A 193 -26.76 19.85 58.87
CA ILE A 193 -27.24 20.57 60.06
C ILE A 193 -28.57 19.95 60.53
N GLY A 194 -28.55 19.32 61.71
CA GLY A 194 -29.68 18.75 62.48
C GLY A 194 -29.77 17.21 62.38
N ASP A 195 -29.69 16.38 63.42
CA ASP A 195 -29.79 16.57 64.87
C ASP A 195 -29.02 15.45 65.61
N GLU A 196 -28.36 15.81 66.71
CA GLU A 196 -27.72 14.90 67.66
C GLU A 196 -28.36 15.15 69.04
N GLU A 197 -29.26 14.29 69.52
CA GLU A 197 -29.45 14.11 70.97
C GLU A 197 -30.05 12.74 71.37
N LYS A 198 -29.56 12.27 72.51
CA LYS A 198 -29.53 10.89 73.07
C LYS A 198 -30.91 10.41 73.57
N ILE A 199 -31.13 9.13 73.90
CA ILE A 199 -30.96 8.56 75.26
C ILE A 199 -31.10 7.02 75.24
N THR A 200 -30.11 6.33 75.82
CA THR A 200 -29.95 4.90 76.22
C THR A 200 -30.90 4.52 77.41
N PRO A 201 -31.01 3.29 78.00
CA PRO A 201 -30.11 2.13 77.93
C PRO A 201 -30.69 0.67 78.03
N ALA A 202 -29.74 -0.28 77.91
CA ALA A 202 -29.61 -1.58 78.60
C ALA A 202 -30.38 -2.85 78.14
N HIS A 203 -29.56 -3.85 77.81
CA HIS A 203 -29.70 -5.32 77.67
C HIS A 203 -30.48 -6.06 78.80
N PRO A 204 -30.67 -7.42 78.77
CA PRO A 204 -30.17 -8.44 77.82
C PRO A 204 -31.20 -9.51 77.35
N LYS A 205 -30.68 -10.35 76.45
CA LYS A 205 -31.06 -11.68 75.92
C LYS A 205 -31.77 -12.68 76.88
N PRO A 206 -32.30 -13.80 76.33
CA PRO A 206 -31.48 -15.01 76.14
C PRO A 206 -31.20 -15.38 74.67
#